data_AF-A0A0W0YI05-F1
#
_entry.id   AF-A0A0W0YI05-F1
#
_cell.length_a   1.000
_cell.length_b   1.000
_cell.length_c   1.000
_cell.angle_alpha   90.00
_cell.angle_beta   90.00
_cell.angle_gamma   90.00
#
_symmetry.space_group_name_H-M   'P 1'
#
loop_
_entity.id
_entity.type
_entity.pdbx_description
1 polymer ?
#
loop_
_entity_poly.entity_id
_entity_poly.type
_entity_poly.pdbx_seq_one_letter_code
_entity_poly.pdbx_strand_id
1 'polypeptide(L)'
;MEKDKVIKEFLRISTDLSELAKPLEQASITCFSYLKNFKHQAQINLSSQPQWIDDYYSLQLYKSSEYEGSPINYNEELSLWSSVNMDSSVIRHGKDYFNSDHGITLINKSEQGTEFYFFSGASDDLSMHNKLINNVNFLKHFVLYFKDKMSNELNALERDKCFIQKPYNAQNDYNLKITSDDVSLKVNRLHLNINNQEVRFSPRETECIRQLLKFKTAGQLAESMSVTIRTVECFIEQIKRKMNVYSKQELLEKLINLREFL
;
A
#
# COMPACT_ATOMS: atom_id res chain seq x y z
N MET A 1 3.63 -20.55 -20.53
CA MET A 1 4.38 -19.63 -21.40
C MET A 1 5.85 -19.70 -21.02
N GLU A 2 6.78 -19.62 -21.97
CA GLU A 2 8.22 -19.63 -21.67
C GLU A 2 8.61 -18.38 -20.86
N LYS A 3 9.49 -18.54 -19.85
CA LYS A 3 9.86 -17.48 -18.89
C LYS A 3 10.27 -16.19 -19.60
N ASP A 4 11.08 -16.30 -20.66
CA ASP A 4 11.59 -15.16 -21.42
C ASP A 4 10.47 -14.39 -22.13
N LYS A 5 9.41 -15.07 -22.56
CA LYS A 5 8.25 -14.42 -23.16
C LYS A 5 7.43 -13.64 -22.12
N VAL A 6 7.35 -14.15 -20.88
CA VAL A 6 6.70 -13.42 -19.77
C VAL A 6 7.51 -12.17 -19.41
N ILE A 7 8.84 -12.29 -19.29
CA ILE A 7 9.72 -11.14 -18.99
C ILE A 7 9.59 -10.05 -20.06
N LYS A 8 9.60 -10.44 -21.34
CA LYS A 8 9.38 -9.50 -22.45
C LYS A 8 8.04 -8.76 -22.37
N GLU A 9 6.98 -9.44 -21.94
CA GLU A 9 5.69 -8.80 -21.74
C GLU A 9 5.72 -7.81 -20.55
N PHE A 10 6.37 -8.18 -19.44
CA PHE A 10 6.56 -7.27 -18.31
C PHE A 10 7.37 -6.02 -18.70
N LEU A 11 8.43 -6.16 -19.49
CA LEU A 11 9.21 -5.02 -20.02
C LEU A 11 8.38 -4.11 -20.91
N ARG A 12 7.59 -4.70 -21.82
CA ARG A 12 6.71 -3.95 -22.72
C ARG A 12 5.75 -3.08 -21.92
N ILE A 13 5.07 -3.66 -20.93
CA ILE A 13 4.11 -2.95 -20.07
C ILE A 13 4.82 -1.92 -19.18
N SER A 14 6.02 -2.26 -18.67
CA SER A 14 6.83 -1.37 -17.83
C SER A 14 7.30 -0.12 -18.59
N THR A 15 7.46 -0.21 -19.91
CA THR A 15 7.81 0.96 -20.75
C THR A 15 6.69 2.01 -20.68
N ASP A 16 5.43 1.58 -20.76
CA ASP A 16 4.26 2.45 -20.65
C ASP A 16 4.06 2.99 -19.21
N LEU A 17 4.52 2.23 -18.20
CA LEU A 17 4.41 2.61 -16.78
C LEU A 17 5.27 3.82 -16.40
N SER A 18 6.36 4.09 -17.12
CA SER A 18 7.23 5.24 -16.88
C SER A 18 6.48 6.58 -17.01
N GLU A 19 5.67 6.73 -18.07
CA GLU A 19 4.83 7.90 -18.30
C GLU A 19 3.69 8.00 -17.28
N LEU A 20 3.10 6.86 -16.92
CA LEU A 20 2.03 6.80 -15.92
C LEU A 20 2.52 7.24 -14.53
N ALA A 21 3.80 7.03 -14.21
CA ALA A 21 4.42 7.37 -12.95
C ALA A 21 4.79 8.87 -12.80
N LYS A 22 4.74 9.67 -13.87
CA LYS A 22 5.10 11.11 -13.83
C LYS A 22 4.45 11.93 -12.71
N PRO A 23 3.18 11.72 -12.32
CA PRO A 23 2.60 12.47 -11.19
C PRO A 23 3.39 12.33 -9.89
N LEU A 24 4.10 11.21 -9.68
CA LEU A 24 4.89 10.94 -8.48
C LEU A 24 6.09 11.87 -8.30
N GLU A 25 6.58 12.48 -9.39
CA GLU A 25 7.69 13.44 -9.35
C GLU A 25 7.35 14.67 -8.49
N GLN A 26 6.06 15.02 -8.36
CA GLN A 26 5.58 16.08 -7.47
C GLN A 26 5.91 15.83 -6.00
N ALA A 27 6.09 14.56 -5.62
CA ALA A 27 6.49 14.12 -4.29
C ALA A 27 7.98 13.75 -4.21
N SER A 28 8.79 14.08 -5.22
CA SER A 28 10.21 13.68 -5.33
C SER A 28 10.44 12.17 -5.42
N ILE A 29 9.43 11.41 -5.86
CA ILE A 29 9.52 9.96 -6.04
C ILE A 29 10.00 9.69 -7.47
N THR A 30 11.06 8.91 -7.59
CA THR A 30 11.79 8.65 -8.84
C THR A 30 11.56 7.25 -9.38
N CYS A 31 11.06 6.34 -8.54
CA CYS A 31 10.77 4.97 -8.92
C CYS A 31 9.44 4.50 -8.32
N PHE A 32 8.66 3.83 -9.16
CA PHE A 32 7.47 3.09 -8.78
C PHE A 32 7.59 1.66 -9.30
N SER A 33 7.31 0.67 -8.45
CA SER A 33 7.21 -0.72 -8.89
C SER A 33 5.97 -1.40 -8.32
N TYR A 34 5.37 -2.27 -9.10
CA TYR A 34 4.21 -3.08 -8.73
C TYR A 34 4.60 -4.56 -8.77
N LEU A 35 4.39 -5.25 -7.65
CA LEU A 35 4.58 -6.69 -7.54
C LEU A 35 3.28 -7.32 -7.04
N LYS A 36 2.75 -8.31 -7.76
CA LYS A 36 1.66 -9.15 -7.28
C LYS A 36 2.16 -10.58 -7.13
N ASN A 37 2.15 -11.08 -5.90
CA ASN A 37 2.42 -12.48 -5.59
C ASN A 37 1.10 -13.23 -5.42
N PHE A 38 0.90 -14.26 -6.26
CA PHE A 38 -0.25 -15.14 -6.18
C PHE A 38 0.02 -16.30 -5.22
N LYS A 39 -1.04 -16.88 -4.63
CA LYS A 39 -0.94 -18.03 -3.70
C LYS A 39 -0.22 -19.26 -4.30
N HIS A 40 -0.24 -19.42 -5.62
CA HIS A 40 0.41 -20.51 -6.34
C HIS A 40 1.84 -20.19 -6.80
N GLN A 41 2.54 -19.29 -6.09
CA GLN A 41 3.94 -18.92 -6.37
C GLN A 41 4.19 -18.34 -7.77
N ALA A 42 3.13 -17.81 -8.37
CA ALA A 42 3.17 -17.02 -9.58
C ALA A 42 3.34 -15.54 -9.20
N GLN A 43 3.95 -14.75 -10.09
CA GLN A 43 4.03 -13.31 -9.90
C GLN A 43 3.81 -12.50 -11.18
N ILE A 44 3.32 -11.26 -10.98
CA ILE A 44 3.46 -10.14 -11.91
C ILE A 44 4.44 -9.14 -11.28
N ASN A 45 5.43 -8.67 -12.03
CA ASN A 45 6.35 -7.62 -11.61
C ASN A 45 6.48 -6.57 -12.71
N LEU A 46 6.18 -5.31 -12.38
CA LEU A 46 6.20 -4.17 -13.28
C LEU A 46 6.94 -3.01 -12.60
N SER A 47 7.62 -2.17 -13.38
CA SER A 47 8.34 -1.02 -12.84
C SER A 47 8.28 0.18 -13.77
N SER A 48 8.26 1.38 -13.21
CA SER A 48 8.46 2.62 -13.98
C SER A 48 9.90 2.74 -14.51
N GLN A 49 10.80 1.87 -14.07
CA GLN A 49 12.17 1.70 -14.56
C GLN A 49 12.26 0.36 -15.32
N PRO A 50 12.02 0.30 -16.65
CA PRO A 50 11.95 -0.98 -17.37
C PRO A 50 13.19 -1.87 -17.20
N GLN A 51 14.40 -1.27 -17.17
CA GLN A 51 15.65 -1.99 -16.97
C GLN A 51 15.70 -2.75 -15.62
N TRP A 52 14.95 -2.29 -14.60
CA TRP A 52 14.82 -3.01 -13.34
C TRP A 52 14.26 -4.41 -13.53
N ILE A 53 13.31 -4.60 -14.44
CA ILE A 53 12.70 -5.91 -14.71
C ILE A 53 13.73 -6.88 -15.25
N ASP A 54 14.56 -6.44 -16.20
CA ASP A 54 15.64 -7.26 -16.76
C ASP A 54 16.68 -7.63 -15.70
N ASP A 55 17.16 -6.66 -14.94
CA ASP A 55 18.15 -6.87 -13.88
C ASP A 55 17.60 -7.81 -12.79
N TYR A 56 16.36 -7.58 -12.36
CA TYR A 56 15.71 -8.34 -11.30
C TYR A 56 15.62 -9.84 -11.62
N TYR A 57 15.35 -10.19 -12.89
CA TYR A 57 15.28 -11.59 -13.32
C TYR A 57 16.62 -12.19 -13.73
N SER A 58 17.47 -11.43 -14.43
CA SER A 58 18.78 -11.91 -14.91
C SER A 58 19.77 -12.12 -13.76
N LEU A 59 19.80 -11.20 -12.79
CA LEU A 59 20.63 -11.26 -11.59
C LEU A 59 19.98 -12.05 -10.45
N GLN A 60 18.75 -12.55 -10.65
CA GLN A 60 17.99 -13.30 -9.67
C GLN A 60 17.78 -12.54 -8.35
N LEU A 61 17.54 -11.23 -8.41
CA LEU A 61 17.36 -10.36 -7.24
C LEU A 61 16.15 -10.80 -6.38
N TYR A 62 15.16 -11.46 -6.99
CA TYR A 62 14.06 -12.10 -6.28
C TYR A 62 14.49 -13.15 -5.24
N LYS A 63 15.75 -13.60 -5.22
CA LYS A 63 16.23 -14.52 -4.18
C LYS A 63 16.58 -13.82 -2.87
N SER A 64 16.87 -12.52 -2.90
CA SER A 64 17.25 -11.72 -1.73
C SER A 64 16.17 -10.73 -1.29
N SER A 65 15.04 -10.68 -1.99
CA SER A 65 13.92 -9.82 -1.66
C SER A 65 13.08 -10.40 -0.52
N GLU A 66 12.71 -9.52 0.41
CA GLU A 66 11.81 -9.84 1.53
C GLU A 66 10.34 -9.85 1.10
N TYR A 67 10.02 -9.35 -0.09
CA TYR A 67 8.66 -9.24 -0.64
C TYR A 67 8.25 -10.45 -1.49
N GLU A 68 8.94 -11.57 -1.32
CA GLU A 68 8.77 -12.80 -2.09
C GLU A 68 7.98 -13.87 -1.34
N GLY A 69 7.71 -13.61 -0.06
CA GLY A 69 7.07 -14.53 0.87
C GLY A 69 5.57 -14.68 0.68
N SER A 70 4.98 -15.56 1.49
CA SER A 70 3.54 -15.83 1.48
C SER A 70 2.75 -14.61 1.96
N PRO A 71 1.53 -14.35 1.41
CA PRO A 71 0.62 -13.31 1.89
C PRO A 71 0.37 -13.28 3.41
N ILE A 72 0.50 -14.43 4.08
CA ILE A 72 0.32 -14.54 5.54
C ILE A 72 1.44 -13.84 6.33
N ASN A 73 2.62 -13.63 5.71
CA ASN A 73 3.80 -13.10 6.39
C ASN A 73 3.78 -11.56 6.55
N TYR A 74 2.86 -10.85 5.89
CA TYR A 74 2.83 -9.38 5.86
C TYR A 74 1.69 -8.79 6.70
N ASN A 75 1.81 -8.63 8.02
CA ASN A 75 0.66 -8.14 8.81
C ASN A 75 0.40 -6.63 8.71
N GLU A 76 1.24 -5.91 7.98
CA GLU A 76 1.21 -4.44 7.87
C GLU A 76 0.71 -4.02 6.47
N GLU A 77 -0.01 -2.89 6.41
CA GLU A 77 -0.47 -2.27 5.16
C GLU A 77 0.61 -1.38 4.52
N LEU A 78 1.70 -1.13 5.25
CA LEU A 78 2.76 -0.21 4.89
C LEU A 78 4.08 -0.66 5.51
N SER A 79 5.15 -0.65 4.74
CA SER A 79 6.51 -1.02 5.18
C SER A 79 7.50 0.04 4.70
N LEU A 80 8.33 0.57 5.61
CA LEU A 80 9.43 1.48 5.27
C LEU A 80 10.69 0.67 4.97
N TRP A 81 11.46 1.06 3.97
CA TRP A 81 12.67 0.30 3.64
C TRP A 81 13.77 0.48 4.70
N SER A 82 13.74 1.57 5.47
CA SER A 82 14.59 1.74 6.67
C SER A 82 14.46 0.61 7.70
N SER A 83 13.38 -0.17 7.67
CA SER A 83 13.17 -1.31 8.57
C SER A 83 13.49 -2.68 7.95
N VAL A 84 13.90 -2.75 6.67
CA VAL A 84 14.30 -4.01 6.02
C VAL A 84 15.82 -4.18 5.99
N ASN A 85 16.30 -5.38 5.63
CA ASN A 85 17.73 -5.63 5.49
C ASN A 85 18.33 -4.85 4.30
N MET A 86 18.91 -3.69 4.62
CA MET A 86 19.60 -2.81 3.66
C MET A 86 20.80 -3.44 2.95
N ASP A 87 21.34 -4.55 3.48
CA ASP A 87 22.46 -5.27 2.87
C ASP A 87 22.04 -6.33 1.85
N SER A 88 20.73 -6.51 1.62
CA SER A 88 20.25 -7.42 0.58
C SER A 88 20.68 -6.95 -0.82
N SER A 89 21.00 -7.92 -1.70
CA SER A 89 21.48 -7.59 -3.05
C SER A 89 20.44 -6.83 -3.87
N VAL A 90 19.14 -7.07 -3.64
CA VAL A 90 18.06 -6.36 -4.32
C VAL A 90 18.02 -4.87 -3.94
N ILE A 91 18.18 -4.54 -2.66
CA ILE A 91 18.16 -3.15 -2.19
C ILE A 91 19.42 -2.42 -2.64
N ARG A 92 20.59 -3.05 -2.52
CA ARG A 92 21.86 -2.47 -2.99
C ARG A 92 21.84 -2.20 -4.50
N HIS A 93 21.31 -3.12 -5.29
CA HIS A 93 21.18 -2.93 -6.75
C HIS A 93 20.22 -1.77 -7.09
N GLY A 94 19.09 -1.67 -6.40
CA GLY A 94 18.15 -0.56 -6.56
C GLY A 94 18.79 0.79 -6.26
N LYS A 95 19.59 0.87 -5.20
CA LYS A 95 20.34 2.07 -4.84
C LYS A 95 21.39 2.43 -5.89
N ASP A 96 22.28 1.50 -6.21
CA ASP A 96 23.49 1.77 -7.00
C ASP A 96 23.17 2.08 -8.48
N TYR A 97 22.10 1.48 -9.04
CA TYR A 97 21.80 1.58 -10.47
C TYR A 97 20.52 2.36 -10.79
N PHE A 98 19.59 2.49 -9.83
CA PHE A 98 18.27 3.08 -10.07
C PHE A 98 17.96 4.29 -9.18
N ASN A 99 18.92 4.74 -8.35
CA ASN A 99 18.73 5.84 -7.40
C ASN A 99 17.47 5.62 -6.53
N SER A 100 17.29 4.38 -6.08
CA SER A 100 16.13 3.90 -5.34
C SER A 100 16.60 3.39 -3.97
N ASP A 101 16.70 4.29 -2.99
CA ASP A 101 17.28 4.00 -1.67
C ASP A 101 16.23 4.18 -0.56
N HIS A 102 15.68 5.39 -0.44
CA HIS A 102 14.66 5.69 0.56
C HIS A 102 13.29 5.33 -0.01
N GLY A 103 12.74 4.21 0.45
CA GLY A 103 11.48 3.68 -0.07
C GLY A 103 10.41 3.37 0.97
N ILE A 104 9.18 3.31 0.49
CA ILE A 104 7.99 2.86 1.20
C ILE A 104 7.23 1.89 0.32
N THR A 105 6.71 0.84 0.92
CA THR A 105 5.91 -0.18 0.25
C THR A 105 4.50 -0.12 0.81
N LEU A 106 3.48 0.10 -0.02
CA LEU A 106 2.09 -0.14 0.36
C LEU A 106 1.74 -1.59 0.04
N ILE A 107 1.02 -2.26 0.94
CA ILE A 107 0.74 -3.69 0.87
C ILE A 107 -0.78 -3.89 0.89
N ASN A 108 -1.32 -4.44 -0.19
CA ASN A 108 -2.73 -4.81 -0.27
C ASN A 108 -2.87 -6.33 -0.35
N LYS A 109 -3.63 -6.90 0.59
CA LYS A 109 -3.95 -8.32 0.57
C LYS A 109 -5.31 -8.57 -0.07
N SER A 110 -5.43 -9.69 -0.74
CA SER A 110 -6.69 -10.19 -1.27
C SER A 110 -6.73 -11.71 -1.21
N GLU A 111 -7.89 -12.28 -1.51
CA GLU A 111 -8.02 -13.74 -1.65
C GLU A 111 -7.14 -14.32 -2.78
N GLN A 112 -6.82 -13.50 -3.78
CA GLN A 112 -6.05 -13.90 -4.97
C GLN A 112 -4.53 -13.86 -4.73
N GLY A 113 -4.07 -13.11 -3.73
CA GLY A 113 -2.65 -12.86 -3.48
C GLY A 113 -2.38 -11.55 -2.76
N THR A 114 -1.10 -11.17 -2.71
CA THR A 114 -0.66 -9.88 -2.15
C THR A 114 -0.10 -9.00 -3.25
N GLU A 115 -0.53 -7.75 -3.26
CA GLU A 115 0.00 -6.69 -4.10
C GLU A 115 0.91 -5.78 -3.26
N PHE A 116 2.07 -5.45 -3.80
CA PHE A 116 3.04 -4.53 -3.24
C PHE A 116 3.24 -3.38 -4.21
N TYR A 117 3.20 -2.17 -3.67
CA TYR A 117 3.39 -0.92 -4.40
C TYR A 117 4.59 -0.22 -3.80
N PHE A 118 5.73 -0.31 -4.49
CA PHE A 118 7.00 0.25 -4.08
C PHE A 118 7.11 1.68 -4.59
N PHE A 119 7.41 2.61 -3.70
CA PHE A 119 7.72 4.00 -4.02
C PHE A 119 9.06 4.34 -3.42
N SER A 120 9.99 4.86 -4.22
CA SER A 120 11.28 5.31 -3.72
C SER A 120 11.73 6.61 -4.37
N GLY A 121 12.52 7.36 -3.60
CA GLY A 121 13.17 8.58 -4.04
C GLY A 121 14.69 8.46 -4.02
N ALA A 122 15.33 9.54 -4.45
CA ALA A 122 16.77 9.65 -4.62
C ALA A 122 17.54 9.45 -3.32
N SER A 123 18.71 8.81 -3.40
CA SER A 123 19.56 8.48 -2.25
C SER A 123 20.14 9.70 -1.52
N ASP A 124 20.30 10.81 -2.23
CA ASP A 124 20.85 12.07 -1.70
C ASP A 124 19.84 12.91 -0.92
N ASP A 125 18.55 12.59 -0.98
CA ASP A 125 17.50 13.27 -0.23
C ASP A 125 17.26 12.64 1.15
N LEU A 126 17.99 13.14 2.14
CA LEU A 126 17.85 12.70 3.55
C LEU A 126 16.45 12.97 4.13
N SER A 127 15.65 13.84 3.50
CA SER A 127 14.27 14.11 3.92
C SER A 127 13.24 13.17 3.27
N MET A 128 13.67 12.27 2.39
CA MET A 128 12.78 11.46 1.57
C MET A 128 11.85 10.58 2.40
N HIS A 129 12.32 9.97 3.50
CA HIS A 129 11.46 9.23 4.41
C HIS A 129 10.29 10.07 4.93
N ASN A 130 10.55 11.31 5.36
CA ASN A 130 9.51 12.22 5.84
C ASN A 130 8.57 12.65 4.72
N LYS A 131 9.09 12.87 3.50
CA LYS A 131 8.28 13.17 2.33
C LYS A 131 7.34 12.02 1.98
N LEU A 132 7.81 10.78 1.99
CA LEU A 132 6.99 9.60 1.75
C LEU A 132 5.87 9.47 2.80
N ILE A 133 6.24 9.55 4.09
CA ILE A 133 5.28 9.44 5.20
C ILE A 133 4.21 10.55 5.15
N ASN A 134 4.61 11.79 4.89
CA ASN A 134 3.67 12.92 4.83
C ASN A 134 2.77 12.88 3.60
N ASN A 135 3.14 12.11 2.56
CA ASN A 135 2.39 12.00 1.31
C ASN A 135 1.73 10.62 1.12
N VAL A 136 1.62 9.77 2.17
CA VAL A 136 1.01 8.43 2.06
C VAL A 136 -0.37 8.46 1.39
N ASN A 137 -1.22 9.46 1.68
CA ASN A 137 -2.53 9.58 1.03
C ASN A 137 -2.42 9.84 -0.47
N PHE A 138 -1.43 10.63 -0.89
CA PHE A 138 -1.14 10.82 -2.30
C PHE A 138 -0.70 9.51 -2.95
N LEU A 139 0.13 8.71 -2.27
CA LEU A 139 0.54 7.37 -2.76
C LEU A 139 -0.65 6.41 -2.88
N LYS A 140 -1.54 6.38 -1.87
CA LYS A 140 -2.78 5.58 -1.92
C LYS A 140 -3.66 6.00 -3.12
N HIS A 141 -3.83 7.29 -3.37
CA HIS A 141 -4.56 7.77 -4.55
C HIS A 141 -3.85 7.42 -5.86
N PHE A 142 -2.51 7.48 -5.90
CA PHE A 142 -1.75 7.05 -7.05
C PHE A 142 -1.95 5.55 -7.31
N VAL A 143 -2.00 4.70 -6.29
CA VAL A 143 -2.32 3.26 -6.45
C VAL A 143 -3.68 3.07 -7.13
N LEU A 144 -4.71 3.81 -6.71
CA LEU A 144 -6.03 3.74 -7.35
C LEU A 144 -5.97 4.19 -8.81
N TYR A 145 -5.27 5.30 -9.09
CA TYR A 145 -5.05 5.79 -10.44
C TYR A 145 -4.30 4.78 -11.32
N PHE A 146 -3.24 4.17 -10.80
CA PHE A 146 -2.49 3.11 -11.47
C PHE A 146 -3.38 1.92 -11.82
N LYS A 147 -4.18 1.43 -10.86
CA LYS A 147 -5.08 0.29 -11.07
C LYS A 147 -6.16 0.60 -12.11
N ASP A 148 -6.71 1.82 -12.11
CA ASP A 148 -7.68 2.26 -13.13
C ASP A 148 -7.05 2.22 -14.53
N LYS A 149 -5.89 2.88 -14.68
CA LYS A 149 -5.22 3.03 -15.99
C LYS A 149 -4.64 1.74 -16.54
N MET A 150 -4.16 0.84 -15.68
CA MET A 150 -3.54 -0.42 -16.08
C MET A 150 -4.51 -1.61 -16.00
N SER A 151 -5.79 -1.37 -15.73
CA SER A 151 -6.77 -2.43 -15.50
C SER A 151 -6.84 -3.42 -16.66
N ASN A 152 -6.80 -2.95 -17.90
CA ASN A 152 -6.86 -3.80 -19.08
C ASN A 152 -5.61 -4.69 -19.22
N GLU A 153 -4.43 -4.11 -19.02
CA GLU A 153 -3.14 -4.78 -19.10
C GLU A 153 -2.98 -5.81 -17.99
N LEU A 154 -3.33 -5.45 -16.74
CA LEU A 154 -3.30 -6.34 -15.58
C LEU A 154 -4.28 -7.51 -15.78
N ASN A 155 -5.51 -7.23 -16.23
CA ASN A 155 -6.49 -8.27 -16.53
C ASN A 155 -6.02 -9.19 -17.68
N ALA A 156 -5.32 -8.64 -18.69
CA ALA A 156 -4.76 -9.43 -19.77
C ALA A 156 -3.63 -10.35 -19.28
N LEU A 157 -2.71 -9.83 -18.47
CA LEU A 157 -1.65 -10.64 -17.85
C LEU A 157 -2.23 -11.80 -17.03
N GLU A 158 -3.30 -11.54 -16.28
CA GLU A 158 -3.95 -12.57 -15.46
C GLU A 158 -4.67 -13.62 -16.30
N ARG A 159 -5.48 -13.18 -17.28
CA ARG A 159 -6.21 -14.06 -18.19
C ARG A 159 -5.28 -14.95 -19.00
N ASP A 160 -4.20 -14.37 -19.53
CA ASP A 160 -3.25 -15.05 -20.39
C ASP A 160 -2.21 -15.86 -19.59
N LYS A 161 -2.36 -15.84 -18.25
CA LYS A 161 -1.50 -16.51 -17.27
C LYS A 161 -0.03 -16.16 -17.45
N CYS A 162 0.23 -14.89 -17.75
CA CYS A 162 1.55 -14.30 -17.94
C CYS A 162 2.21 -14.09 -16.59
N PHE A 163 2.65 -15.20 -15.98
CA PHE A 163 3.29 -15.18 -14.67
C PHE A 163 4.62 -15.91 -14.69
N ILE A 164 5.53 -15.48 -13.81
CA ILE A 164 6.74 -16.23 -13.51
C ILE A 164 6.47 -17.10 -12.30
N GLN A 165 6.59 -18.42 -12.47
CA GLN A 165 6.60 -19.36 -11.35
C GLN A 165 7.94 -19.25 -10.63
N LYS A 166 7.90 -19.04 -9.32
CA LYS A 166 9.09 -19.02 -8.47
C LYS A 166 9.45 -20.45 -8.07
N PRO A 167 10.74 -20.80 -8.00
CA PRO A 167 11.15 -21.98 -7.26
C PRO A 167 10.77 -21.78 -5.78
N TYR A 168 10.12 -22.77 -5.17
CA TYR A 168 9.74 -22.75 -3.76
C TYR A 168 10.98 -22.60 -2.88
N ASN A 169 11.20 -21.42 -2.32
CA ASN A 169 12.18 -21.22 -1.27
C ASN A 169 11.47 -21.29 0.07
N ALA A 170 11.41 -22.49 0.65
CA ALA A 170 10.86 -22.77 1.99
C ALA A 170 11.59 -22.03 3.15
N GLN A 171 12.61 -21.23 2.85
CA GLN A 171 13.49 -20.60 3.84
C GLN A 171 13.15 -19.15 4.17
N ASN A 172 12.19 -18.51 3.48
CA ASN A 172 11.80 -17.11 3.76
C ASN A 172 10.59 -17.00 4.71
N ASP A 173 10.36 -17.99 5.57
CA ASP A 173 9.50 -17.87 6.75
C ASP A 173 10.22 -17.03 7.83
N TYR A 174 10.56 -15.78 7.49
CA TYR A 174 10.90 -14.79 8.48
C TYR A 174 9.60 -14.40 9.19
N ASN A 175 9.41 -14.95 10.39
CA ASN A 175 8.41 -14.46 11.33
C ASN A 175 8.78 -13.02 11.74
N LEU A 176 8.33 -12.04 10.96
CA LEU A 176 8.42 -10.63 11.34
C LEU A 176 7.42 -10.38 12.48
N LYS A 177 7.89 -10.54 13.72
CA LYS A 177 7.33 -9.82 14.87
C LYS A 177 7.97 -8.43 14.89
N ILE A 178 7.42 -7.51 14.11
CA ILE A 178 7.62 -6.09 14.36
C ILE A 178 6.50 -5.68 15.32
N THR A 179 6.88 -5.33 16.54
CA THR A 179 5.97 -4.69 17.51
C THR A 179 5.84 -3.23 17.12
N SER A 180 4.71 -2.85 16.53
CA SER A 180 4.39 -1.45 16.28
C SER A 180 4.01 -0.77 17.60
N ASP A 181 4.98 -0.12 18.25
CA ASP A 181 4.67 0.91 19.23
C ASP A 181 4.28 2.20 18.48
N ASP A 182 3.01 2.58 18.67
CA ASP A 182 2.38 3.88 18.49
C ASP A 182 3.09 4.91 17.60
N VAL A 183 2.74 4.94 16.31
CA VAL A 183 2.84 6.16 15.48
C VAL A 183 1.44 6.66 15.18
N SER A 184 0.92 7.49 16.08
CA SER A 184 -0.36 8.16 15.91
C SER A 184 -0.28 9.22 14.79
N LEU A 185 -0.87 8.92 13.64
CA LEU A 185 -1.05 9.88 12.55
C LEU A 185 -2.18 10.86 12.90
N LYS A 186 -1.83 12.11 13.23
CA LYS A 186 -2.79 13.22 13.43
C LYS A 186 -3.34 13.72 12.10
N VAL A 187 -4.26 12.97 11.49
CA VAL A 187 -5.03 13.45 10.32
C VAL A 187 -6.15 14.36 10.80
N ASN A 188 -6.09 15.66 10.52
CA ASN A 188 -7.07 16.62 11.05
C ASN A 188 -8.44 16.56 10.34
N ARG A 189 -8.54 15.92 9.17
CA ARG A 189 -9.79 15.80 8.38
C ARG A 189 -9.81 14.48 7.60
N LEU A 190 -10.90 13.73 7.73
CA LEU A 190 -11.11 12.47 7.01
C LEU A 190 -11.94 12.71 5.75
N HIS A 191 -11.45 12.23 4.60
CA HIS A 191 -12.17 12.23 3.33
C HIS A 191 -12.31 10.78 2.89
N LEU A 192 -13.55 10.28 2.80
CA LEU A 192 -13.83 8.91 2.39
C LEU A 192 -14.60 8.92 1.08
N ASN A 193 -14.22 8.06 0.13
CA ASN A 193 -15.03 7.81 -1.05
C ASN A 193 -15.93 6.60 -0.76
N ILE A 194 -17.23 6.84 -0.61
CA ILE A 194 -18.22 5.79 -0.33
C ILE A 194 -19.20 5.77 -1.49
N ASN A 195 -19.29 4.66 -2.23
CA ASN A 195 -20.18 4.51 -3.39
C ASN A 195 -20.01 5.62 -4.46
N ASN A 196 -18.77 5.97 -4.82
CA ASN A 196 -18.43 7.06 -5.74
C ASN A 196 -18.89 8.46 -5.28
N GLN A 197 -19.14 8.66 -3.98
CA GLN A 197 -19.43 9.95 -3.39
C GLN A 197 -18.36 10.32 -2.36
N GLU A 198 -17.84 11.54 -2.47
CA GLU A 198 -16.91 12.09 -1.49
C GLU A 198 -17.67 12.46 -0.20
N VAL A 199 -17.37 11.76 0.88
CA VAL A 199 -17.90 12.00 2.22
C VAL A 199 -16.83 12.69 3.06
N ARG A 200 -17.13 13.90 3.51
CA ARG A 200 -16.22 14.72 4.32
C ARG A 200 -16.62 14.74 5.78
N PHE A 201 -15.66 14.47 6.66
CA PHE A 201 -15.84 14.56 8.11
C PHE A 201 -15.12 15.79 8.66
N SER A 202 -15.78 16.46 9.59
CA SER A 202 -15.19 17.52 10.39
C SER A 202 -14.08 16.96 11.29
N PRO A 203 -13.21 17.81 11.85
CA PRO A 203 -12.17 17.36 12.78
C PRO A 203 -12.72 16.61 13.99
N ARG A 204 -13.89 17.03 14.51
CA ARG A 204 -14.53 16.39 15.67
C ARG A 204 -15.17 15.05 15.32
N GLU A 205 -15.80 14.94 14.15
CA GLU A 205 -16.30 13.66 13.65
C GLU A 205 -15.15 12.69 13.35
N THR A 206 -14.05 13.18 12.77
CA THR A 206 -12.83 12.39 12.49
C THR A 206 -12.24 11.83 13.78
N GLU A 207 -12.13 12.66 14.82
CA GLU A 207 -11.67 12.21 16.13
C GLU A 207 -12.61 11.18 16.74
N CYS A 208 -13.92 11.38 16.62
CA CYS A 208 -14.93 10.41 17.06
C CYS A 208 -14.76 9.06 16.34
N ILE A 209 -14.58 9.06 15.01
CA ILE A 209 -14.34 7.85 14.20
C ILE A 209 -13.11 7.08 14.70
N ARG A 210 -11.99 7.75 14.99
CA ARG A 210 -10.79 7.09 15.52
C ARG A 210 -11.03 6.36 16.83
N GLN A 211 -11.72 7.03 17.74
CA GLN A 211 -11.99 6.45 19.06
C GLN A 211 -13.04 5.33 18.98
N LEU A 212 -13.99 5.41 18.03
CA LEU A 212 -14.93 4.33 17.72
C LEU A 212 -14.21 3.08 17.19
N LEU A 213 -13.22 3.24 16.30
CA LEU A 213 -12.40 2.14 15.78
C LEU A 213 -11.55 1.44 16.87
N LYS A 214 -11.35 2.10 18.02
CA LYS A 214 -10.74 1.51 19.23
C LYS A 214 -11.79 0.83 20.14
N PHE A 215 -13.01 0.62 19.65
CA PHE A 215 -14.14 0.00 20.36
C PHE A 215 -14.55 0.72 21.66
N LYS A 216 -14.29 2.03 21.77
CA LYS A 216 -14.69 2.80 22.97
C LYS A 216 -16.21 2.98 23.08
N THR A 217 -16.69 3.04 24.32
CA THR A 217 -18.09 3.38 24.64
C THR A 217 -18.32 4.89 24.55
N ALA A 218 -19.58 5.33 24.42
CA ALA A 218 -19.90 6.76 24.34
C ALA A 218 -19.40 7.56 25.56
N GLY A 219 -19.42 6.95 26.76
CA GLY A 219 -18.84 7.53 27.97
C GLY A 219 -17.33 7.73 27.88
N GLN A 220 -16.60 6.70 27.44
CA GLN A 220 -15.14 6.77 27.26
C GLN A 220 -14.75 7.77 26.14
N LEU A 221 -15.54 7.84 25.08
CA LEU A 221 -15.38 8.84 24.02
C LEU A 221 -15.56 10.26 24.59
N ALA A 222 -16.61 10.49 25.37
CA ALA A 222 -16.94 11.78 25.96
C ALA A 222 -15.80 12.29 26.85
N GLU A 223 -15.26 11.42 27.70
CA GLU A 223 -14.09 11.68 28.52
C GLU A 223 -12.86 12.02 27.65
N SER A 224 -12.53 11.16 26.67
CA SER A 224 -11.35 11.34 25.81
C SER A 224 -11.40 12.61 24.94
N MET A 225 -12.59 13.05 24.55
CA MET A 225 -12.81 14.22 23.70
C MET A 225 -13.10 15.50 24.51
N SER A 226 -13.22 15.38 25.84
CA SER A 226 -13.64 16.45 26.76
C SER A 226 -14.97 17.11 26.34
N VAL A 227 -15.97 16.27 26.03
CA VAL A 227 -17.34 16.69 25.66
C VAL A 227 -18.37 15.88 26.44
N THR A 228 -19.66 16.24 26.33
CA THR A 228 -20.73 15.44 26.95
C THR A 228 -21.03 14.17 26.15
N ILE A 229 -21.59 13.15 26.82
CA ILE A 229 -22.07 11.92 26.16
C ILE A 229 -23.08 12.27 25.05
N ARG A 230 -23.98 13.22 25.31
CA ARG A 230 -24.96 13.72 24.31
C ARG A 230 -24.27 14.33 23.08
N THR A 231 -23.13 15.00 23.26
CA THR A 231 -22.32 15.53 22.14
C THR A 231 -21.72 14.40 21.31
N VAL A 232 -21.20 13.34 21.96
CA VAL A 232 -20.69 12.15 21.28
C VAL A 232 -21.78 11.46 20.46
N GLU A 233 -22.96 11.26 21.06
CA GLU A 233 -24.12 10.68 20.35
C GLU A 233 -24.51 11.50 19.13
N CYS A 234 -24.47 12.83 19.24
CA CYS A 234 -24.70 13.72 18.10
C CYS A 234 -23.65 13.52 16.99
N PHE A 235 -22.36 13.39 17.33
CA PHE A 235 -21.32 13.07 16.35
C PHE A 235 -21.56 11.71 15.69
N ILE A 236 -21.90 10.68 16.48
CA ILE A 236 -22.20 9.34 15.94
C ILE A 236 -23.37 9.40 14.95
N GLU A 237 -24.46 10.10 15.27
CA GLU A 237 -25.59 10.23 14.35
C GLU A 237 -25.25 11.03 13.09
N GLN A 238 -24.41 12.07 13.20
CA GLN A 238 -23.92 12.79 12.02
C GLN A 238 -23.07 11.88 11.12
N ILE A 239 -22.16 11.09 11.70
CA ILE A 239 -21.33 10.12 10.98
C ILE A 239 -22.22 9.07 10.31
N LYS A 240 -23.20 8.52 11.02
CA LYS A 240 -24.16 7.53 10.48
C LYS A 240 -24.91 8.08 9.26
N ARG A 241 -25.42 9.31 9.36
CA ARG A 241 -26.08 10.00 8.24
C ARG A 241 -25.15 10.19 7.05
N LYS A 242 -23.90 10.62 7.29
CA LYS A 242 -22.88 10.79 6.24
C LYS A 242 -22.49 9.48 5.57
N MET A 243 -22.49 8.38 6.32
CA MET A 243 -22.16 7.05 5.82
C MET A 243 -23.36 6.25 5.33
N ASN A 244 -24.57 6.82 5.42
CA ASN A 244 -25.83 6.16 5.07
C ASN A 244 -26.01 4.79 5.76
N VAL A 245 -25.91 4.78 7.09
CA VAL A 245 -26.07 3.59 7.94
C VAL A 245 -27.01 3.88 9.11
N TYR A 246 -27.66 2.85 9.66
CA TYR A 246 -28.76 3.01 10.62
C TYR A 246 -28.39 2.60 12.04
N SER A 247 -27.39 1.72 12.22
CA SER A 247 -26.94 1.26 13.54
C SER A 247 -25.47 1.58 13.81
N LYS A 248 -25.08 1.62 15.09
CA LYS A 248 -23.67 1.75 15.49
C LYS A 248 -22.85 0.54 15.04
N GLN A 249 -23.45 -0.65 15.03
CA GLN A 249 -22.79 -1.87 14.58
C GLN A 249 -22.48 -1.80 13.09
N GLU A 250 -23.47 -1.46 12.26
CA GLU A 250 -23.30 -1.27 10.81
C GLU A 250 -22.28 -0.17 10.50
N LEU A 251 -22.29 0.92 11.29
CA LEU A 251 -21.26 1.95 11.21
C LEU A 251 -19.86 1.37 11.48
N LEU A 252 -19.69 0.59 12.54
CA LEU A 252 -18.40 -0.03 12.87
C LEU A 252 -17.95 -1.01 11.80
N GLU A 253 -18.83 -1.90 11.32
CA GLU A 253 -18.54 -2.82 10.23
C GLU A 253 -18.07 -2.07 8.97
N LYS A 254 -18.78 -1.00 8.60
CA LYS A 254 -18.42 -0.17 7.45
C LYS A 254 -17.11 0.59 7.65
N LEU A 255 -16.87 1.14 8.85
CA LEU A 255 -15.60 1.79 9.19
C LEU A 255 -14.43 0.82 9.24
N ILE A 256 -14.64 -0.43 9.67
CA ILE A 256 -13.63 -1.50 9.66
C ILE A 256 -13.30 -1.90 8.22
N ASN A 257 -14.31 -2.11 7.37
CA ASN A 257 -14.09 -2.39 5.95
C ASN A 257 -13.39 -1.22 5.23
N LEU A 258 -13.66 0.01 5.66
CA LEU A 258 -13.00 1.21 5.14
C LEU A 258 -11.64 1.49 5.80
N ARG A 259 -11.30 0.80 6.89
CA ARG A 259 -9.99 0.92 7.56
C ARG A 259 -8.86 0.52 6.62
N GLU A 260 -9.14 -0.38 5.66
CA GLU A 260 -8.24 -0.74 4.55
C GLU A 260 -7.87 0.48 3.66
N PHE A 261 -8.54 1.62 3.82
CA PHE A 261 -8.36 2.84 3.03
C PHE A 261 -8.09 4.10 3.88
N LEU A 262 -8.05 3.98 5.22
CA LEU A 262 -7.76 5.07 6.17
C LEU A 262 -6.33 4.99 6.69
#